data_AF-A0A949PFH7-F1
#
_entry.id   AF-A0A949PFH7-F1
#
_cell.length_a   1.000
_cell.length_b   1.000
_cell.length_c   1.000
_cell.angle_alpha   90.00
_cell.angle_beta   90.00
_cell.angle_gamma   90.00
#
_symmetry.space_group_name_H-M   'P 1'
#
loop_
_entity.id
_entity.type
_entity.pdbx_description
1 polymer ?
#
loop_
_entity_poly.entity_id
_entity_poly.type
_entity_poly.pdbx_seq_one_letter_code
_entity_poly.pdbx_strand_id
1 'polypeptide(L)'
;MKKQTVLTAILSLFLIVGISNTAEAQFGKKAKNALGLGKKAKNKKGKKGGKGGNFSSFNAETDEMGITGEYFGLKDPGAVGFRFVKEAEGKIVNQLHYFEKNGEPTMKLTMKESYYTKHQVKMFFNWRSASASGYAEMMEIAPGVFAIITGDRSLNKYEDPIPLDATRTVVEVGAKNKADFETWDIETAQAKVDMILSTLKSANADKVKKKLMRFDVYKNYKGKIAFAKGTNYLRNQKANQPTEKVANFITKRELGETVAFKPYFEEPLAASHPGAWFNITYEMLGETTDREALRKSSTKFSKNIPQIDKDQDKFYFWYPKVTINTSNNVADYAFLELLRLTQDKLQAGNTYDLKVTVWAYKDGANIDPVATGTIQLEYTTDENGTKKRLFDPIKGWVTVLEDYLDE
;
A
#
# COMPACT_ATOMS: atom_id res chain seq x y z
N MET A 1 -26.97 33.44 -11.46
CA MET A 1 -26.15 32.96 -12.58
C MET A 1 -25.23 34.07 -13.07
N LYS A 2 -23.97 34.07 -12.62
CA LYS A 2 -22.80 34.83 -13.13
C LYS A 2 -21.73 34.74 -12.04
N LYS A 3 -20.83 33.75 -12.13
CA LYS A 3 -19.53 33.63 -11.41
C LYS A 3 -18.79 32.32 -11.77
N GLN A 4 -18.75 31.95 -13.06
CA GLN A 4 -17.98 30.76 -13.51
C GLN A 4 -17.07 31.02 -14.71
N THR A 5 -17.01 32.24 -15.23
CA THR A 5 -16.29 32.53 -16.47
C THR A 5 -14.90 33.16 -16.27
N VAL A 6 -14.43 33.31 -15.04
CA VAL A 6 -13.16 34.02 -14.75
C VAL A 6 -11.99 33.07 -14.40
N LEU A 7 -12.24 31.81 -14.04
CA LEU A 7 -11.16 30.88 -13.72
C LEU A 7 -10.52 30.18 -14.95
N THR A 8 -11.23 30.12 -16.08
CA THR A 8 -10.77 29.40 -17.28
C THR A 8 -9.83 30.23 -18.16
N ALA A 9 -9.77 31.55 -17.97
CA ALA A 9 -8.96 32.46 -18.79
C ALA A 9 -7.56 32.75 -18.23
N ILE A 10 -7.27 32.36 -16.98
CA ILE A 10 -5.96 32.60 -16.34
C ILE A 10 -4.98 31.42 -16.57
N LEU A 11 -5.48 30.24 -16.93
CA LEU A 11 -4.63 29.09 -17.31
C LEU A 11 -4.13 29.14 -18.76
N SER A 12 -4.70 30.01 -19.60
CA SER A 12 -4.39 30.10 -21.04
C SER A 12 -3.33 31.16 -21.41
N LEU A 13 -2.66 31.80 -20.44
CA LEU A 13 -1.75 32.93 -20.69
C LEU A 13 -0.28 32.71 -20.32
N PHE A 14 0.14 31.47 -20.04
CA PHE A 14 1.56 31.10 -19.88
C PHE A 14 2.11 30.21 -21.01
N LEU A 15 1.48 30.25 -22.19
CA LEU A 15 2.05 29.67 -23.40
C LEU A 15 2.75 30.78 -24.19
N ILE A 16 4.04 30.54 -24.43
CA ILE A 16 4.96 31.19 -25.39
C ILE A 16 5.88 32.25 -24.78
N VAL A 17 7.02 31.77 -24.24
CA VAL A 17 8.34 32.32 -24.58
C VAL A 17 9.27 31.13 -24.80
N GLY A 18 9.88 31.06 -25.99
CA GLY A 18 10.50 29.86 -26.52
C GLY A 18 11.86 29.49 -25.91
N ILE A 19 12.24 28.23 -26.14
CA ILE A 19 13.64 27.82 -26.32
C ILE A 19 13.66 26.79 -27.45
N SER A 20 14.29 27.18 -28.55
CA SER A 20 14.72 26.31 -29.64
C SER A 20 15.89 25.39 -29.23
N ASN A 21 15.91 24.22 -29.87
CA ASN A 21 17.04 23.30 -30.08
C ASN A 21 17.57 22.49 -28.88
N THR A 22 17.08 21.24 -28.79
CA THR A 22 17.82 19.95 -28.79
C THR A 22 17.10 18.93 -27.90
N ALA A 23 16.06 18.29 -28.43
CA ALA A 23 15.27 17.27 -27.73
C ALA A 23 15.05 16.01 -28.56
N GLU A 24 16.07 15.59 -29.32
CA GLU A 24 16.07 14.28 -29.97
C GLU A 24 16.92 13.29 -29.13
N ALA A 25 16.34 12.11 -28.84
CA ALA A 25 16.90 10.93 -28.17
C ALA A 25 16.70 10.78 -26.65
N GLN A 26 15.45 10.61 -26.17
CA GLN A 26 15.18 10.25 -24.75
C GLN A 26 14.17 9.11 -24.51
N PHE A 27 13.36 8.70 -25.48
CA PHE A 27 12.49 7.50 -25.47
C PHE A 27 13.37 6.29 -25.28
N GLY A 28 14.41 6.24 -26.10
CA GLY A 28 15.46 5.25 -26.00
C GLY A 28 16.29 5.33 -24.71
N LYS A 29 16.03 6.21 -23.75
CA LYS A 29 16.76 6.21 -22.46
C LYS A 29 15.82 5.97 -21.29
N LYS A 30 14.67 6.65 -21.19
CA LYS A 30 13.73 6.45 -20.08
C LYS A 30 12.84 5.23 -20.27
N ALA A 31 12.27 5.03 -21.46
CA ALA A 31 11.62 3.76 -21.79
C ALA A 31 12.65 2.64 -21.70
N LYS A 32 13.87 2.80 -22.25
CA LYS A 32 14.93 1.78 -22.06
C LYS A 32 15.29 1.52 -20.61
N ASN A 33 15.42 2.54 -19.76
CA ASN A 33 15.75 2.34 -18.36
C ASN A 33 14.61 1.63 -17.62
N ALA A 34 13.36 2.01 -17.88
CA ALA A 34 12.18 1.37 -17.33
C ALA A 34 11.95 -0.06 -17.85
N LEU A 35 12.28 -0.27 -19.12
CA LEU A 35 12.27 -1.54 -19.82
C LEU A 35 13.53 -2.38 -19.54
N GLY A 36 14.41 -1.97 -18.63
CA GLY A 36 15.66 -2.69 -18.31
C GLY A 36 16.66 -2.87 -19.47
N LEU A 37 16.58 -2.05 -20.51
CA LEU A 37 17.45 -1.98 -21.69
C LEU A 37 18.65 -1.01 -21.50
N GLY A 38 18.77 -0.36 -20.34
CA GLY A 38 19.59 0.85 -20.16
C GLY A 38 21.03 0.72 -19.66
N LYS A 39 21.63 -0.47 -19.49
CA LYS A 39 23.01 -0.58 -18.93
C LYS A 39 23.98 -1.44 -19.74
N LYS A 40 24.80 -0.76 -20.56
CA LYS A 40 26.28 -0.86 -20.66
C LYS A 40 26.79 -0.03 -21.86
N ALA A 41 27.17 1.23 -21.63
CA ALA A 41 28.18 1.88 -22.46
C ALA A 41 28.83 3.03 -21.69
N LYS A 42 30.12 2.89 -21.39
CA LYS A 42 30.99 3.98 -20.92
C LYS A 42 30.95 5.12 -21.96
N ASN A 43 30.94 6.36 -21.46
CA ASN A 43 31.06 7.60 -22.22
C ASN A 43 32.02 7.47 -23.42
N LYS A 44 31.47 7.40 -24.62
CA LYS A 44 32.15 7.78 -25.85
C LYS A 44 31.24 8.75 -26.60
N LYS A 45 31.68 10.00 -26.71
CA LYS A 45 31.18 10.98 -27.69
C LYS A 45 31.21 10.32 -29.07
N GLY A 46 30.06 10.19 -29.73
CA GLY A 46 30.01 9.68 -31.10
C GLY A 46 28.60 9.36 -31.63
N LYS A 47 28.21 10.14 -32.64
CA LYS A 47 27.11 9.98 -33.61
C LYS A 47 25.68 10.37 -33.21
N LYS A 48 25.15 11.26 -34.07
CA LYS A 48 23.77 11.73 -34.23
C LYS A 48 22.75 10.60 -34.13
N GLY A 49 21.59 10.92 -33.54
CA GLY A 49 20.50 10.02 -33.20
C GLY A 49 20.03 9.13 -34.35
N GLY A 50 19.82 7.85 -34.04
CA GLY A 50 19.18 6.91 -34.95
C GLY A 50 17.67 7.09 -34.92
N LYS A 51 17.07 7.23 -36.11
CA LYS A 51 15.63 7.16 -36.37
C LYS A 51 15.00 5.96 -35.66
N GLY A 52 13.82 6.14 -35.04
CA GLY A 52 12.95 5.02 -34.68
C GLY A 52 12.65 4.15 -35.91
N GLY A 53 12.31 2.87 -35.70
CA GLY A 53 11.90 2.00 -36.79
C GLY A 53 10.62 2.51 -37.49
N ASN A 54 10.39 2.09 -38.74
CA ASN A 54 9.10 2.28 -39.40
C ASN A 54 8.32 0.98 -39.25
N PHE A 55 7.20 1.04 -38.53
CA PHE A 55 6.34 -0.10 -38.21
C PHE A 55 4.94 0.06 -38.78
N SER A 56 4.72 1.00 -39.70
CA SER A 56 3.43 1.21 -40.37
C SER A 56 2.79 -0.06 -40.93
N SER A 57 3.60 -1.04 -41.38
CA SER A 57 3.12 -2.35 -41.82
C SER A 57 2.34 -3.11 -40.74
N PHE A 58 2.67 -2.91 -39.46
CA PHE A 58 1.98 -3.57 -38.35
C PHE A 58 0.56 -3.04 -38.20
N ASN A 59 0.24 -1.84 -38.69
CA ASN A 59 -1.12 -1.29 -38.62
C ASN A 59 -2.12 -2.08 -39.49
N ALA A 60 -1.64 -2.83 -40.48
CA ALA A 60 -2.46 -3.71 -41.31
C ALA A 60 -2.67 -5.10 -40.66
N GLU A 61 -1.92 -5.42 -39.61
CA GLU A 61 -2.07 -6.68 -38.89
C GLU A 61 -3.23 -6.58 -37.89
N THR A 62 -4.07 -7.61 -37.86
CA THR A 62 -5.14 -7.73 -36.88
C THR A 62 -4.80 -8.80 -35.85
N ASP A 63 -5.05 -8.51 -34.59
CA ASP A 63 -5.01 -9.49 -33.51
C ASP A 63 -6.28 -9.40 -32.66
N GLU A 64 -6.56 -10.47 -31.92
CA GLU A 64 -7.76 -10.59 -31.08
C GLU A 64 -7.84 -9.53 -29.98
N MET A 65 -6.72 -8.92 -29.59
CA MET A 65 -6.66 -7.90 -28.56
C MET A 65 -6.67 -6.47 -29.15
N GLY A 66 -6.58 -6.32 -30.48
CA GLY A 66 -6.48 -5.03 -31.15
C GLY A 66 -5.21 -4.24 -30.83
N ILE A 67 -4.16 -4.90 -30.33
CA ILE A 67 -2.94 -4.22 -29.82
C ILE A 67 -1.93 -3.97 -30.93
N THR A 68 -1.78 -4.89 -31.88
CA THR A 68 -0.74 -4.88 -32.91
C THR A 68 -0.81 -3.60 -33.73
N GLY A 69 0.35 -2.99 -33.96
CA GLY A 69 0.46 -1.73 -34.68
C GLY A 69 1.73 -0.96 -34.36
N GLU A 70 1.85 0.18 -35.04
CA GLU A 70 2.83 1.21 -34.75
C GLU A 70 2.33 2.10 -33.62
N TYR A 71 3.21 2.39 -32.67
CA TYR A 71 2.95 3.29 -31.55
C TYR A 71 4.00 4.39 -31.53
N PHE A 72 3.59 5.56 -31.07
CA PHE A 72 4.45 6.72 -30.84
C PHE A 72 4.59 6.93 -29.33
N GLY A 73 5.72 7.47 -28.87
CA GLY A 73 5.89 7.90 -27.49
C GLY A 73 5.51 9.36 -27.28
N LEU A 74 4.98 9.69 -26.10
CA LEU A 74 4.66 11.06 -25.70
C LEU A 74 5.93 11.91 -25.52
N LYS A 75 6.91 11.43 -24.74
CA LYS A 75 8.14 12.20 -24.45
C LYS A 75 9.24 12.02 -25.49
N ASP A 76 9.23 10.94 -26.25
CA ASP A 76 10.00 10.92 -27.49
C ASP A 76 9.21 10.26 -28.63
N PRO A 77 9.06 11.01 -29.73
CA PRO A 77 8.10 10.72 -30.78
C PRO A 77 8.54 9.59 -31.72
N GLY A 78 9.67 8.93 -31.43
CA GLY A 78 10.12 7.75 -32.16
C GLY A 78 9.05 6.67 -32.21
N ALA A 79 8.83 6.10 -33.39
CA ALA A 79 7.90 5.01 -33.58
C ALA A 79 8.49 3.68 -33.07
N VAL A 80 7.64 2.88 -32.43
CA VAL A 80 7.89 1.49 -32.04
C VAL A 80 6.81 0.57 -32.56
N GLY A 81 7.16 -0.69 -32.78
CA GLY A 81 6.22 -1.71 -33.19
C GLY A 81 5.79 -2.53 -31.99
N PHE A 82 4.47 -2.72 -31.83
CA PHE A 82 3.91 -3.73 -30.94
C PHE A 82 3.25 -4.82 -31.79
N ARG A 83 3.50 -6.08 -31.44
CA ARG A 83 2.78 -7.23 -32.01
C ARG A 83 2.33 -8.16 -30.90
N PHE A 84 1.03 -8.42 -30.81
CA PHE A 84 0.50 -9.40 -29.87
C PHE A 84 0.57 -10.81 -30.46
N VAL A 85 1.07 -11.76 -29.68
CA VAL A 85 1.24 -13.16 -30.08
C VAL A 85 0.48 -14.03 -29.08
N LYS A 86 -0.66 -14.56 -29.51
CA LYS A 86 -1.47 -15.46 -28.69
C LYS A 86 -0.86 -16.85 -28.60
N GLU A 87 -0.43 -17.41 -29.73
CA GLU A 87 0.11 -18.77 -29.82
C GLU A 87 1.49 -18.78 -30.51
N ALA A 88 2.38 -19.63 -30.02
CA ALA A 88 3.66 -19.94 -30.64
C ALA A 88 3.97 -21.43 -30.43
N GLU A 89 4.43 -22.11 -31.47
CA GLU A 89 4.80 -23.55 -31.43
C GLU A 89 3.66 -24.45 -30.88
N GLY A 90 2.41 -24.13 -31.22
CA GLY A 90 1.23 -24.88 -30.78
C GLY A 90 0.87 -24.69 -29.30
N LYS A 91 1.46 -23.71 -28.62
CA LYS A 91 1.16 -23.35 -27.23
C LYS A 91 0.64 -21.93 -27.14
N ILE A 92 -0.33 -21.70 -26.26
CA ILE A 92 -0.76 -20.35 -25.88
C ILE A 92 0.37 -19.70 -25.07
N VAL A 93 0.85 -18.54 -25.53
CA VAL A 93 1.92 -17.76 -24.90
C VAL A 93 1.46 -16.39 -24.42
N ASN A 94 0.46 -15.79 -25.06
CA ASN A 94 -0.09 -14.46 -24.73
C ASN A 94 0.98 -13.41 -24.43
N GLN A 95 1.81 -13.11 -25.44
CA GLN A 95 2.94 -12.19 -25.33
C GLN A 95 2.74 -10.91 -26.14
N LEU A 96 3.22 -9.80 -25.60
CA LEU A 96 3.42 -8.57 -26.35
C LEU A 96 4.88 -8.49 -26.78
N HIS A 97 5.11 -8.54 -28.09
CA HIS A 97 6.41 -8.31 -28.70
C HIS A 97 6.62 -6.82 -28.95
N TYR A 98 7.67 -6.27 -28.36
CA TYR A 98 8.08 -4.88 -28.46
C TYR A 98 9.29 -4.74 -29.39
N PHE A 99 9.22 -3.83 -30.37
CA PHE A 99 10.24 -3.61 -31.38
C PHE A 99 10.71 -2.15 -31.42
N GLU A 100 12.02 -1.91 -31.26
CA GLU A 100 12.64 -0.61 -31.55
C GLU A 100 13.19 -0.53 -32.98
N LYS A 101 13.45 -1.69 -33.58
CA LYS A 101 13.96 -1.85 -34.94
C LYS A 101 13.28 -3.04 -35.61
N ASN A 102 13.29 -3.06 -36.94
CA ASN A 102 12.84 -4.21 -37.72
C ASN A 102 13.71 -5.44 -37.43
N GLY A 103 13.11 -6.63 -37.47
CA GLY A 103 13.77 -7.90 -37.16
C GLY A 103 13.17 -8.56 -35.93
N GLU A 104 14.02 -9.13 -35.07
CA GLU A 104 13.61 -9.79 -33.82
C GLU A 104 13.08 -8.80 -32.78
N PRO A 105 12.11 -9.19 -31.93
CA PRO A 105 11.58 -8.33 -30.89
C PRO A 105 12.67 -7.95 -29.89
N THR A 106 12.75 -6.65 -29.60
CA THR A 106 13.64 -6.07 -28.59
C THR A 106 13.26 -6.53 -27.18
N MET A 107 11.97 -6.81 -26.96
CA MET A 107 11.48 -7.43 -25.75
C MET A 107 10.22 -8.26 -26.01
N LYS A 108 10.06 -9.35 -25.28
CA LYS A 108 8.79 -10.09 -25.16
C LYS A 108 8.26 -9.88 -23.74
N LEU A 109 7.04 -9.38 -23.61
CA LEU A 109 6.36 -9.17 -22.34
C LEU A 109 5.21 -10.17 -22.21
N THR A 110 5.08 -10.79 -21.04
CA THR A 110 4.04 -11.77 -20.74
C THR A 110 2.78 -11.07 -20.25
N MET A 111 1.62 -11.49 -20.72
CA MET A 111 0.33 -10.98 -20.26
C MET A 111 -0.05 -11.57 -18.90
N LYS A 112 -0.58 -10.75 -17.98
CA LYS A 112 -1.24 -11.28 -16.78
C LYS A 112 -2.68 -11.68 -17.11
N GLU A 113 -2.85 -12.90 -17.64
CA GLU A 113 -4.14 -13.40 -18.15
C GLU A 113 -5.31 -13.29 -17.16
N SER A 114 -5.05 -13.50 -15.86
CA SER A 114 -6.10 -13.40 -14.84
C SER A 114 -6.69 -12.00 -14.72
N TYR A 115 -5.93 -10.95 -15.07
CA TYR A 115 -6.43 -9.57 -15.05
C TYR A 115 -7.30 -9.28 -16.27
N TYR A 116 -6.94 -9.82 -17.43
CA TYR A 116 -7.77 -9.67 -18.63
C TYR A 116 -9.06 -10.48 -18.52
N THR A 117 -8.96 -11.78 -18.24
CA THR A 117 -10.12 -12.67 -18.18
C THR A 117 -11.17 -12.26 -17.16
N LYS A 118 -10.77 -11.59 -16.06
CA LYS A 118 -11.68 -11.19 -14.97
C LYS A 118 -12.03 -9.71 -14.95
N HIS A 119 -11.15 -8.84 -15.44
CA HIS A 119 -11.28 -7.39 -15.31
C HIS A 119 -11.07 -6.64 -16.63
N GLN A 120 -10.85 -7.35 -17.75
CA GLN A 120 -10.57 -6.79 -19.08
C GLN A 120 -9.34 -5.87 -19.10
N VAL A 121 -8.41 -6.05 -18.14
CA VAL A 121 -7.18 -5.27 -18.06
C VAL A 121 -6.08 -5.95 -18.88
N LYS A 122 -5.62 -5.29 -19.94
CA LYS A 122 -4.49 -5.75 -20.76
C LYS A 122 -3.18 -5.23 -20.15
N MET A 123 -2.60 -6.05 -19.29
CA MET A 123 -1.35 -5.74 -18.61
C MET A 123 -0.27 -6.76 -18.99
N PHE A 124 0.88 -6.25 -19.39
CA PHE A 124 2.03 -7.03 -19.82
C PHE A 124 3.25 -6.69 -18.97
N PHE A 125 4.07 -7.67 -18.65
CA PHE A 125 5.26 -7.47 -17.83
C PHE A 125 6.42 -8.34 -18.30
N ASN A 126 7.64 -7.93 -17.96
CA ASN A 126 8.84 -8.74 -18.19
C ASN A 126 9.84 -8.57 -17.04
N TRP A 127 10.41 -9.68 -16.59
CA TRP A 127 11.53 -9.74 -15.67
C TRP A 127 12.82 -10.08 -16.42
N ARG A 128 13.67 -9.08 -16.61
CA ARG A 128 14.99 -9.27 -17.25
C ARG A 128 16.08 -9.70 -16.28
N SER A 129 15.91 -9.36 -15.00
CA SER A 129 16.79 -9.78 -13.91
C SER A 129 16.02 -9.70 -12.58
N ALA A 130 16.46 -10.44 -11.57
CA ALA A 130 15.86 -10.45 -10.22
C ALA A 130 16.00 -9.11 -9.44
N SER A 131 16.42 -8.02 -10.09
CA SER A 131 16.55 -6.68 -9.52
C SER A 131 15.42 -5.77 -9.99
N ALA A 132 15.01 -4.77 -9.18
CA ALA A 132 13.90 -3.86 -9.52
C ALA A 132 14.13 -3.12 -10.85
N SER A 133 15.39 -2.82 -11.19
CA SER A 133 15.76 -2.19 -12.48
C SER A 133 15.65 -3.10 -13.71
N GLY A 134 15.30 -4.38 -13.52
CA GLY A 134 15.08 -5.36 -14.58
C GLY A 134 13.60 -5.62 -14.87
N TYR A 135 12.69 -4.95 -14.15
CA TYR A 135 11.25 -5.10 -14.32
C TYR A 135 10.70 -4.07 -15.29
N ALA A 136 9.94 -4.53 -16.28
CA ALA A 136 9.18 -3.73 -17.23
C ALA A 136 7.70 -4.05 -17.09
N GLU A 137 6.83 -3.05 -17.00
CA GLU A 137 5.37 -3.24 -17.01
C GLU A 137 4.72 -2.25 -17.98
N MET A 138 3.70 -2.73 -18.69
CA MET A 138 2.87 -1.91 -19.57
C MET A 138 1.41 -2.26 -19.35
N MET A 139 0.55 -1.24 -19.35
CA MET A 139 -0.89 -1.40 -19.16
C MET A 139 -1.63 -0.57 -20.19
N GLU A 140 -2.58 -1.19 -20.89
CA GLU A 140 -3.49 -0.44 -21.74
C GLU A 140 -4.43 0.40 -20.86
N ILE A 141 -4.41 1.72 -21.05
CA ILE A 141 -5.18 2.70 -20.27
C ILE A 141 -6.39 3.24 -21.06
N ALA A 142 -6.32 3.15 -22.38
CA ALA A 142 -7.40 3.37 -23.34
C ALA A 142 -7.12 2.51 -24.59
N PRO A 143 -8.12 2.22 -25.45
CA PRO A 143 -7.88 1.47 -26.67
C PRO A 143 -6.72 2.06 -27.50
N GLY A 144 -5.65 1.29 -27.68
CA GLY A 144 -4.47 1.75 -28.42
C GLY A 144 -3.58 2.76 -27.69
N VAL A 145 -3.76 2.96 -26.38
CA VAL A 145 -2.93 3.81 -25.52
C VAL A 145 -2.41 3.00 -24.33
N PHE A 146 -1.09 2.93 -24.19
CA PHE A 146 -0.39 2.19 -23.14
C PHE A 146 0.39 3.13 -22.21
N ALA A 147 0.24 2.93 -20.91
CA ALA A 147 1.17 3.44 -19.92
C ALA A 147 2.37 2.50 -19.79
N ILE A 148 3.58 3.05 -19.81
CA ILE A 148 4.83 2.34 -19.51
C ILE A 148 5.22 2.65 -18.07
N ILE A 149 5.38 1.60 -17.27
CA ILE A 149 5.40 1.68 -15.81
C ILE A 149 6.72 1.13 -15.26
N THR A 150 7.27 1.82 -14.26
CA THR A 150 8.32 1.30 -13.39
C THR A 150 7.78 0.97 -12.00
N GLY A 151 8.27 -0.13 -11.42
CA GLY A 151 7.96 -0.54 -10.05
C GLY A 151 9.06 -0.19 -9.04
N ASP A 152 8.69 -0.12 -7.76
CA ASP A 152 9.61 0.16 -6.65
C ASP A 152 10.33 -1.07 -6.07
N ARG A 153 9.98 -2.29 -6.52
CA ARG A 153 10.45 -3.54 -5.91
C ARG A 153 10.75 -4.65 -6.93
N SER A 154 11.65 -5.55 -6.56
CA SER A 154 11.90 -6.79 -7.31
C SER A 154 11.04 -7.95 -6.81
N LEU A 155 10.86 -8.97 -7.65
CA LEU A 155 10.30 -10.26 -7.26
C LEU A 155 11.33 -11.37 -7.38
N ASN A 156 11.12 -12.40 -6.56
CA ASN A 156 11.85 -13.66 -6.62
C ASN A 156 11.24 -14.65 -7.64
N LYS A 157 10.11 -14.29 -8.30
CA LYS A 157 9.41 -15.12 -9.29
C LYS A 157 9.21 -14.34 -10.59
N TYR A 158 9.77 -14.84 -11.68
CA TYR A 158 9.71 -14.20 -12.99
C TYR A 158 8.34 -14.34 -13.69
N GLU A 159 7.46 -15.21 -13.18
CA GLU A 159 6.15 -15.55 -13.78
C GLU A 159 4.99 -14.66 -13.31
N ASP A 160 5.24 -13.78 -12.32
CA ASP A 160 4.22 -12.89 -11.78
C ASP A 160 4.68 -11.43 -11.90
N PRO A 161 3.76 -10.47 -12.16
CA PRO A 161 4.09 -9.05 -12.09
C PRO A 161 4.33 -8.63 -10.64
N ILE A 162 4.93 -7.45 -10.43
CA ILE A 162 5.10 -6.90 -9.08
C ILE A 162 3.76 -6.90 -8.30
N PRO A 163 3.78 -7.11 -6.97
CA PRO A 163 2.59 -7.12 -6.13
C PRO A 163 1.70 -5.88 -6.32
N LEU A 164 0.40 -6.02 -6.09
CA LEU A 164 -0.55 -4.90 -6.27
C LEU A 164 -0.30 -3.73 -5.30
N ASP A 165 0.30 -3.98 -4.14
CA ASP A 165 0.75 -2.98 -3.16
C ASP A 165 2.10 -2.32 -3.53
N ALA A 166 2.69 -2.68 -4.68
CA ALA A 166 3.87 -2.01 -5.21
C ALA A 166 3.53 -0.64 -5.79
N THR A 167 4.38 0.34 -5.50
CA THR A 167 4.30 1.65 -6.14
C THR A 167 4.60 1.49 -7.62
N ARG A 168 3.71 2.03 -8.45
CA ARG A 168 3.82 2.04 -9.90
C ARG A 168 3.86 3.47 -10.38
N THR A 169 4.89 3.79 -11.15
CA THR A 169 5.08 5.13 -11.70
C THR A 169 5.06 5.06 -13.22
N VAL A 170 4.15 5.79 -13.84
CA VAL A 170 4.11 5.99 -15.29
C VAL A 170 5.28 6.87 -15.70
N VAL A 171 6.15 6.34 -16.54
CA VAL A 171 7.33 7.06 -17.02
C VAL A 171 7.17 7.58 -18.44
N GLU A 172 6.28 6.97 -19.21
CA GLU A 172 6.02 7.24 -20.62
C GLU A 172 4.60 6.78 -21.01
N VAL A 173 4.04 7.41 -22.03
CA VAL A 173 2.77 6.99 -22.67
C VAL A 173 3.07 6.64 -24.13
N GLY A 174 2.60 5.48 -24.58
CA GLY A 174 2.63 5.07 -25.97
C GLY A 174 1.23 5.08 -26.58
N ALA A 175 1.04 5.64 -27.77
CA ALA A 175 -0.27 5.68 -28.44
C ALA A 175 -0.17 5.31 -29.93
N LYS A 176 -1.19 4.61 -30.46
CA LYS A 176 -1.35 4.37 -31.90
C LYS A 176 -1.61 5.65 -32.67
N ASN A 177 -2.39 6.56 -32.10
CA ASN A 177 -2.71 7.86 -32.68
C ASN A 177 -2.02 8.97 -31.88
N LYS A 178 -1.24 9.82 -32.55
CA LYS A 178 -0.57 10.94 -31.90
C LYS A 178 -1.54 11.97 -31.31
N ALA A 179 -2.76 12.07 -31.84
CA ALA A 179 -3.78 12.95 -31.29
C ALA A 179 -4.18 12.56 -29.86
N ASP A 180 -3.99 11.30 -29.46
CA ASP A 180 -4.31 10.84 -28.10
C ASP A 180 -3.45 11.56 -27.03
N PHE A 181 -2.30 12.11 -27.41
CA PHE A 181 -1.45 12.89 -26.50
C PHE A 181 -2.02 14.24 -26.09
N GLU A 182 -3.06 14.73 -26.77
CA GLU A 182 -3.83 15.89 -26.30
C GLU A 182 -4.64 15.57 -25.04
N THR A 183 -4.95 14.28 -24.82
CA THR A 183 -5.71 13.78 -23.66
C THR A 183 -4.81 13.05 -22.65
N TRP A 184 -3.84 12.29 -23.14
CA TRP A 184 -3.06 11.34 -22.33
C TRP A 184 -1.64 11.84 -22.07
N ASP A 185 -1.52 12.80 -21.16
CA ASP A 185 -0.24 13.09 -20.53
C ASP A 185 0.12 12.06 -19.44
N ILE A 186 1.28 12.23 -18.82
CA ILE A 186 1.77 11.31 -17.78
C ILE A 186 0.87 11.30 -16.55
N GLU A 187 0.35 12.46 -16.14
CA GLU A 187 -0.46 12.60 -14.92
C GLU A 187 -1.82 11.94 -15.11
N THR A 188 -2.44 12.17 -16.26
CA THR A 188 -3.71 11.55 -16.65
C THR A 188 -3.56 10.04 -16.81
N ALA A 189 -2.47 9.59 -17.43
CA ALA A 189 -2.14 8.17 -17.52
C ALA A 189 -1.90 7.54 -16.14
N GLN A 190 -1.19 8.21 -15.24
CA GLN A 190 -0.97 7.75 -13.86
C GLN A 190 -2.29 7.61 -13.12
N ALA A 191 -3.17 8.62 -13.18
CA ALA A 191 -4.48 8.55 -12.54
C ALA A 191 -5.32 7.36 -13.06
N LYS A 192 -5.25 7.06 -14.36
CA LYS A 192 -5.93 5.91 -14.95
C LYS A 192 -5.32 4.58 -14.50
N VAL A 193 -4.00 4.48 -14.41
CA VAL A 193 -3.30 3.32 -13.85
C VAL A 193 -3.71 3.11 -12.39
N ASP A 194 -3.74 4.15 -11.57
CA ASP A 194 -4.15 4.06 -10.16
C ASP A 194 -5.61 3.58 -10.03
N MET A 195 -6.51 4.04 -10.91
CA MET A 195 -7.89 3.57 -10.97
C MET A 195 -7.99 2.08 -11.33
N ILE A 196 -7.22 1.62 -12.32
CA ILE A 196 -7.15 0.20 -12.69
C ILE A 196 -6.61 -0.64 -11.52
N LEU A 197 -5.51 -0.19 -10.90
CA LEU A 197 -4.91 -0.87 -9.76
C LEU A 197 -5.86 -0.93 -8.57
N SER A 198 -6.62 0.13 -8.29
CA SER A 198 -7.66 0.14 -7.27
C SER A 198 -8.71 -0.95 -7.52
N THR A 199 -9.19 -1.06 -8.76
CA THR A 199 -10.14 -2.11 -9.16
C THR A 199 -9.57 -3.52 -8.92
N LEU A 200 -8.31 -3.75 -9.32
CA LEU A 200 -7.62 -5.03 -9.12
C LEU A 200 -7.37 -5.33 -7.63
N LYS A 201 -7.03 -4.31 -6.83
CA LYS A 201 -6.85 -4.42 -5.38
C LYS A 201 -8.15 -4.84 -4.70
N SER A 202 -9.27 -4.21 -5.04
CA SER A 202 -10.58 -4.55 -4.50
C SER A 202 -10.97 -6.00 -4.83
N ALA A 203 -10.80 -6.42 -6.08
CA ALA A 203 -11.07 -7.81 -6.47
C ALA A 203 -10.17 -8.84 -5.74
N ASN A 204 -8.90 -8.50 -5.52
CA ASN A 204 -8.00 -9.34 -4.73
C ASN A 204 -8.39 -9.34 -3.25
N ALA A 205 -8.81 -8.21 -2.69
CA ALA A 205 -9.30 -8.10 -1.31
C ALA A 205 -10.53 -8.99 -1.10
N ASP A 206 -11.48 -9.03 -2.03
CA ASP A 206 -12.64 -9.92 -1.97
C ASP A 206 -12.25 -11.40 -1.96
N LYS A 207 -11.28 -11.78 -2.81
CA LYS A 207 -10.75 -13.14 -2.84
C LYS A 207 -10.09 -13.51 -1.52
N VAL A 208 -9.30 -12.59 -0.95
CA VAL A 208 -8.65 -12.77 0.35
C VAL A 208 -9.71 -12.87 1.45
N LYS A 209 -10.69 -11.98 1.51
CA LYS A 209 -11.81 -12.01 2.46
C LYS A 209 -12.54 -13.35 2.41
N LYS A 210 -12.92 -13.83 1.21
CA LYS A 210 -13.55 -15.16 1.03
C LYS A 210 -12.69 -16.31 1.57
N LYS A 211 -11.36 -16.24 1.41
CA LYS A 211 -10.44 -17.22 2.00
C LYS A 211 -10.40 -17.10 3.52
N LEU A 212 -10.31 -15.87 4.05
CA LEU A 212 -10.25 -15.60 5.48
C LEU A 212 -11.50 -16.05 6.22
N MET A 213 -12.68 -15.94 5.61
CA MET A 213 -13.95 -16.40 6.18
C MET A 213 -14.01 -17.92 6.45
N ARG A 214 -13.03 -18.70 5.97
CA ARG A 214 -12.88 -20.13 6.29
C ARG A 214 -12.22 -20.38 7.65
N PHE A 215 -11.64 -19.34 8.27
CA PHE A 215 -10.98 -19.44 9.57
C PHE A 215 -11.91 -18.87 10.65
N ASP A 216 -12.16 -19.65 11.69
CA ASP A 216 -13.10 -19.27 12.77
C ASP A 216 -12.72 -17.96 13.45
N VAL A 217 -11.42 -17.72 13.65
CA VAL A 217 -10.90 -16.48 14.23
C VAL A 217 -11.40 -15.28 13.42
N TYR A 218 -11.10 -15.23 12.13
CA TYR A 218 -11.51 -14.09 11.29
C TYR A 218 -13.03 -13.98 11.19
N LYS A 219 -13.72 -15.11 10.99
CA LYS A 219 -15.19 -15.16 10.88
C LYS A 219 -15.87 -14.55 12.12
N ASN A 220 -15.36 -14.84 13.31
CA ASN A 220 -15.98 -14.42 14.58
C ASN A 220 -15.50 -13.05 15.08
N TYR A 221 -14.31 -12.61 14.65
CA TYR A 221 -13.66 -11.38 15.12
C TYR A 221 -13.51 -10.27 14.08
N LYS A 222 -13.94 -10.43 12.81
CA LYS A 222 -14.00 -9.28 11.87
C LYS A 222 -14.79 -8.11 12.50
N GLY A 223 -14.23 -6.91 12.44
CA GLY A 223 -14.73 -5.71 13.12
C GLY A 223 -14.46 -5.66 14.64
N LYS A 224 -13.73 -6.64 15.20
CA LYS A 224 -13.46 -6.77 16.63
C LYS A 224 -11.98 -6.90 16.95
N ILE A 225 -11.65 -6.76 18.23
CA ILE A 225 -10.32 -6.97 18.77
C ILE A 225 -10.29 -8.28 19.57
N ALA A 226 -9.34 -9.16 19.24
CA ALA A 226 -9.02 -10.32 20.07
C ALA A 226 -7.92 -9.95 21.07
N PHE A 227 -8.09 -10.33 22.34
CA PHE A 227 -7.11 -10.14 23.39
C PHE A 227 -6.49 -11.47 23.79
N ALA A 228 -5.21 -11.46 24.20
CA ALA A 228 -4.51 -12.63 24.71
C ALA A 228 -3.48 -12.25 25.77
N LYS A 229 -3.06 -13.23 26.58
CA LYS A 229 -2.05 -13.04 27.64
C LYS A 229 -0.62 -12.78 27.13
N GLY A 230 -0.41 -12.73 25.82
CA GLY A 230 0.91 -12.56 25.21
C GLY A 230 0.86 -12.53 23.69
N THR A 231 1.87 -11.90 23.07
CA THR A 231 1.89 -11.71 21.61
C THR A 231 2.02 -13.01 20.83
N ASN A 232 2.66 -14.04 21.39
CA ASN A 232 2.83 -15.34 20.76
C ASN A 232 1.51 -16.05 20.44
N TYR A 233 0.43 -15.76 21.19
CA TYR A 233 -0.90 -16.33 20.95
C TYR A 233 -1.66 -15.67 19.78
N LEU A 234 -1.18 -14.49 19.32
CA LEU A 234 -1.81 -13.67 18.28
C LEU A 234 -0.96 -13.53 17.00
N ARG A 235 0.19 -14.21 16.94
CA ARG A 235 1.13 -14.14 15.81
C ARG A 235 0.72 -15.12 14.72
N ASN A 236 0.73 -14.63 13.48
CA ASN A 236 0.54 -15.45 12.28
C ASN A 236 1.88 -15.79 11.64
N GLN A 237 2.03 -17.05 11.25
CA GLN A 237 3.22 -17.51 10.52
C GLN A 237 3.12 -17.22 9.02
N LYS A 238 1.89 -17.12 8.47
CA LYS A 238 1.64 -16.94 7.04
C LYS A 238 0.64 -15.82 6.80
N ALA A 239 0.89 -15.02 5.75
CA ALA A 239 -0.04 -13.99 5.30
C ALA A 239 -1.39 -14.61 4.93
N ASN A 240 -2.47 -13.91 5.30
CA ASN A 240 -3.85 -14.29 5.00
C ASN A 240 -4.24 -15.70 5.50
N GLN A 241 -3.69 -16.11 6.65
CA GLN A 241 -3.95 -17.38 7.32
C GLN A 241 -3.96 -17.17 8.85
N PRO A 242 -5.05 -16.62 9.41
CA PRO A 242 -5.20 -16.48 10.85
C PRO A 242 -5.52 -17.85 11.48
N THR A 243 -4.47 -18.57 11.85
CA THR A 243 -4.54 -19.91 12.45
C THR A 243 -4.43 -19.88 13.96
N GLU A 244 -4.62 -18.71 14.58
CA GLU A 244 -4.67 -18.58 16.03
C GLU A 244 -5.80 -19.45 16.61
N LYS A 245 -5.63 -19.92 17.85
CA LYS A 245 -6.67 -20.69 18.54
C LYS A 245 -7.53 -19.73 19.36
N VAL A 246 -8.83 -19.67 19.05
CA VAL A 246 -9.81 -18.85 19.80
C VAL A 246 -9.79 -19.16 21.30
N ALA A 247 -9.49 -20.40 21.69
CA ALA A 247 -9.35 -20.81 23.09
C ALA A 247 -8.23 -20.07 23.86
N ASN A 248 -7.27 -19.44 23.16
CA ASN A 248 -6.23 -18.62 23.78
C ASN A 248 -6.67 -17.17 24.00
N PHE A 249 -7.83 -16.78 23.48
CA PHE A 249 -8.33 -15.43 23.63
C PHE A 249 -8.91 -15.25 25.02
N ILE A 250 -8.60 -14.12 25.63
CA ILE A 250 -9.01 -13.78 26.99
C ILE A 250 -10.02 -12.64 26.96
N THR A 251 -10.91 -12.62 27.93
CA THR A 251 -11.85 -11.51 28.18
C THR A 251 -11.58 -10.82 29.51
N LYS A 252 -10.73 -11.42 30.36
CA LYS A 252 -10.34 -10.89 31.67
C LYS A 252 -8.84 -11.10 31.92
N ARG A 253 -8.18 -10.14 32.55
CA ARG A 253 -6.77 -10.21 32.99
C ARG A 253 -6.58 -9.36 34.24
N GLU A 254 -5.53 -9.63 35.01
CA GLU A 254 -5.08 -8.68 36.04
C GLU A 254 -4.55 -7.40 35.39
N LEU A 255 -4.86 -6.25 35.99
CA LEU A 255 -4.36 -4.96 35.57
C LEU A 255 -2.83 -4.90 35.80
N GLY A 256 -2.08 -4.35 34.84
CA GLY A 256 -0.60 -4.34 34.88
C GLY A 256 0.08 -5.64 34.43
N GLU A 257 -0.68 -6.70 34.16
CA GLU A 257 -0.19 -7.89 33.45
C GLU A 257 -0.15 -7.68 31.93
N THR A 258 0.54 -8.58 31.23
CA THR A 258 0.60 -8.53 29.77
C THR A 258 -0.79 -8.74 29.16
N VAL A 259 -1.25 -7.77 28.36
CA VAL A 259 -2.41 -7.88 27.48
C VAL A 259 -1.96 -7.52 26.07
N ALA A 260 -1.85 -8.55 25.23
CA ALA A 260 -1.67 -8.39 23.80
C ALA A 260 -3.04 -8.33 23.12
N PHE A 261 -3.15 -7.56 22.04
CA PHE A 261 -4.38 -7.47 21.29
C PHE A 261 -4.14 -7.39 19.79
N LYS A 262 -5.12 -7.86 19.02
CA LYS A 262 -5.08 -7.88 17.57
C LYS A 262 -6.46 -7.56 17.00
N PRO A 263 -6.60 -6.42 16.29
CA PRO A 263 -7.82 -6.12 15.56
C PRO A 263 -7.91 -6.96 14.28
N TYR A 264 -9.14 -7.35 13.93
CA TYR A 264 -9.48 -7.90 12.62
C TYR A 264 -10.51 -6.97 11.97
N PHE A 265 -10.28 -6.63 10.71
CA PHE A 265 -11.06 -5.64 9.98
C PHE A 265 -12.03 -6.31 9.01
N GLU A 266 -13.18 -5.69 8.81
CA GLU A 266 -14.13 -6.14 7.78
C GLU A 266 -13.57 -5.93 6.37
N GLU A 267 -12.82 -4.84 6.19
CA GLU A 267 -12.13 -4.46 4.97
C GLU A 267 -10.77 -3.85 5.31
N PRO A 268 -9.78 -3.92 4.41
CA PRO A 268 -8.54 -3.17 4.57
C PRO A 268 -8.82 -1.66 4.71
N LEU A 269 -8.00 -0.96 5.49
CA LEU A 269 -8.16 0.48 5.69
C LEU A 269 -7.98 1.24 4.38
N ALA A 270 -7.02 0.85 3.54
CA ALA A 270 -6.80 1.50 2.25
C ALA A 270 -8.00 1.37 1.29
N ALA A 271 -8.82 0.34 1.44
CA ALA A 271 -10.02 0.13 0.63
C ALA A 271 -11.23 0.92 1.18
N SER A 272 -11.46 0.84 2.48
CA SER A 272 -12.60 1.49 3.14
C SER A 272 -12.40 3.00 3.33
N HIS A 273 -11.18 3.43 3.63
CA HIS A 273 -10.82 4.82 3.95
C HIS A 273 -9.51 5.24 3.27
N PRO A 274 -9.51 5.50 1.95
CA PRO A 274 -8.32 5.89 1.22
C PRO A 274 -7.59 7.12 1.82
N GLY A 275 -6.29 6.96 2.05
CA GLY A 275 -5.42 7.99 2.64
C GLY A 275 -5.46 8.08 4.16
N ALA A 276 -6.25 7.26 4.85
CA ALA A 276 -6.25 7.18 6.30
C ALA A 276 -5.15 6.26 6.84
N TRP A 277 -4.73 6.47 8.09
CA TRP A 277 -3.90 5.54 8.87
C TRP A 277 -4.63 5.12 10.14
N PHE A 278 -4.11 4.10 10.84
CA PHE A 278 -4.76 3.62 12.05
C PHE A 278 -4.41 4.50 13.26
N ASN A 279 -5.42 4.85 14.04
CA ASN A 279 -5.25 5.37 15.41
C ASN A 279 -5.83 4.37 16.42
N ILE A 280 -5.38 4.42 17.67
CA ILE A 280 -5.92 3.58 18.75
C ILE A 280 -6.27 4.49 19.93
N THR A 281 -7.48 4.33 20.46
CA THR A 281 -7.91 4.95 21.71
C THR A 281 -8.14 3.90 22.78
N TYR A 282 -7.89 4.30 24.02
CA TYR A 282 -8.15 3.52 25.22
C TYR A 282 -9.14 4.28 26.10
N GLU A 283 -10.17 3.59 26.59
CA GLU A 283 -11.20 4.17 27.44
C GLU A 283 -11.41 3.28 28.67
N MET A 284 -11.34 3.88 29.86
CA MET A 284 -11.56 3.21 31.14
C MET A 284 -11.95 4.26 32.20
N LEU A 285 -12.92 3.95 33.06
CA LEU A 285 -13.33 4.84 34.16
C LEU A 285 -13.70 6.27 33.74
N GLY A 286 -14.34 6.39 32.56
CA GLY A 286 -14.78 7.67 31.99
C GLY A 286 -13.65 8.53 31.40
N GLU A 287 -12.39 8.11 31.52
CA GLU A 287 -11.25 8.74 30.88
C GLU A 287 -10.98 8.08 29.52
N THR A 288 -10.53 8.88 28.55
CA THR A 288 -10.13 8.39 27.22
C THR A 288 -8.78 8.98 26.85
N THR A 289 -7.87 8.13 26.39
CA THR A 289 -6.62 8.56 25.75
C THR A 289 -6.60 8.20 24.28
N ASP A 290 -6.00 9.08 23.49
CA ASP A 290 -5.90 8.98 22.05
C ASP A 290 -4.43 9.07 21.64
N ARG A 291 -3.94 8.03 20.93
CA ARG A 291 -2.54 7.98 20.49
C ARG A 291 -2.16 9.16 19.59
N GLU A 292 -2.98 9.54 18.62
CA GLU A 292 -2.70 10.68 17.72
C GLU A 292 -2.77 12.03 18.45
N ALA A 293 -3.70 12.20 19.39
CA ALA A 293 -3.76 13.41 20.21
C ALA A 293 -2.50 13.55 21.08
N LEU A 294 -2.08 12.48 21.76
CA LEU A 294 -0.86 12.46 22.57
C LEU A 294 0.39 12.64 21.71
N ARG A 295 0.47 11.95 20.57
CA ARG A 295 1.58 12.10 19.61
C ARG A 295 1.79 13.56 19.21
N LYS A 296 0.71 14.36 19.14
CA LYS A 296 0.75 15.79 18.80
C LYS A 296 0.93 16.73 19.99
N SER A 297 0.78 16.25 21.23
CA SER A 297 0.84 17.11 22.42
C SER A 297 2.26 17.41 22.87
N SER A 298 3.24 16.53 22.60
CA SER A 298 4.64 16.76 22.97
C SER A 298 5.62 16.06 22.05
N THR A 299 6.86 16.56 22.02
CA THR A 299 7.97 15.90 21.28
C THR A 299 8.30 14.52 21.86
N LYS A 300 8.11 14.34 23.17
CA LYS A 300 8.28 13.06 23.88
C LYS A 300 7.30 12.00 23.37
N PHE A 301 6.01 12.32 23.32
CA PHE A 301 5.01 11.41 22.76
C PHE A 301 5.19 11.22 21.26
N SER A 302 5.52 12.28 20.52
CA SER A 302 5.78 12.18 19.07
C SER A 302 6.88 11.18 18.72
N LYS A 303 7.90 11.01 19.57
CA LYS A 303 8.99 10.04 19.37
C LYS A 303 8.59 8.60 19.68
N ASN A 304 7.70 8.39 20.64
CA ASN A 304 7.38 7.07 21.19
C ASN A 304 6.06 6.48 20.68
N ILE A 305 5.20 7.30 20.10
CA ILE A 305 3.93 6.88 19.49
C ILE A 305 4.06 7.01 17.97
N PRO A 306 4.59 5.98 17.27
CA PRO A 306 4.68 6.03 15.82
C PRO A 306 3.30 5.95 15.17
N GLN A 307 3.18 6.59 14.01
CA GLN A 307 2.07 6.44 13.09
C GLN A 307 1.93 4.97 12.65
N ILE A 308 0.70 4.48 12.51
CA ILE A 308 0.40 3.09 12.14
C ILE A 308 -0.18 3.04 10.72
N ASP A 309 0.68 2.85 9.72
CA ASP A 309 0.32 2.82 8.29
C ASP A 309 0.70 1.52 7.57
N LYS A 310 1.67 0.77 8.09
CA LYS A 310 2.22 -0.46 7.45
C LYS A 310 1.23 -1.62 7.23
N ASP A 311 0.06 -1.56 7.85
CA ASP A 311 -0.96 -2.61 7.78
C ASP A 311 -2.26 -2.15 7.06
N GLN A 312 -2.26 -0.99 6.39
CA GLN A 312 -3.45 -0.40 5.74
C GLN A 312 -4.10 -1.32 4.70
N ASP A 313 -3.31 -2.14 3.98
CA ASP A 313 -3.79 -3.07 2.97
C ASP A 313 -4.19 -4.45 3.53
N LYS A 314 -4.21 -4.62 4.86
CA LYS A 314 -4.43 -5.92 5.52
C LYS A 314 -5.78 -5.98 6.24
N PHE A 315 -6.28 -7.20 6.40
CA PHE A 315 -7.51 -7.51 7.15
C PHE A 315 -7.29 -7.68 8.67
N TYR A 316 -6.06 -7.54 9.14
CA TYR A 316 -5.68 -7.57 10.55
C TYR A 316 -4.25 -7.05 10.69
N PHE A 317 -3.89 -6.59 11.89
CA PHE A 317 -2.50 -6.23 12.17
C PHE A 317 -1.59 -7.44 12.08
N TRP A 318 -0.50 -7.33 11.31
CA TRP A 318 0.41 -8.45 11.11
C TRP A 318 1.12 -8.82 12.42
N TYR A 319 1.53 -7.80 13.17
CA TYR A 319 2.04 -7.95 14.53
C TYR A 319 0.99 -7.46 15.54
N PRO A 320 0.67 -8.25 16.57
CA PRO A 320 -0.22 -7.81 17.63
C PRO A 320 0.38 -6.61 18.38
N LYS A 321 -0.50 -5.78 18.92
CA LYS A 321 -0.15 -4.69 19.83
C LYS A 321 -0.22 -5.18 21.27
N VAL A 322 0.28 -4.38 22.20
CA VAL A 322 0.26 -4.66 23.64
C VAL A 322 -0.13 -3.40 24.37
N THR A 323 -0.89 -3.53 25.46
CA THR A 323 -1.05 -2.42 26.41
C THR A 323 0.20 -2.32 27.26
N ILE A 324 0.54 -3.41 27.96
CA ILE A 324 1.80 -3.65 28.67
C ILE A 324 2.32 -5.02 28.23
N ASN A 325 3.64 -5.15 28.10
CA ASN A 325 4.37 -6.39 27.89
C ASN A 325 5.48 -6.48 28.93
N THR A 326 5.19 -7.21 30.00
CA THR A 326 6.07 -7.36 31.17
C THR A 326 7.35 -8.14 30.84
N SER A 327 7.32 -9.04 29.86
CA SER A 327 8.50 -9.84 29.50
C SER A 327 9.57 -9.06 28.73
N ASN A 328 9.16 -8.05 27.95
CA ASN A 328 10.07 -7.28 27.10
C ASN A 328 10.25 -5.83 27.56
N ASN A 329 9.63 -5.46 28.68
CA ASN A 329 9.59 -4.09 29.19
C ASN A 329 9.13 -3.08 28.11
N VAL A 330 8.00 -3.36 27.45
CA VAL A 330 7.37 -2.48 26.46
C VAL A 330 5.92 -2.19 26.84
N ALA A 331 5.49 -0.94 26.72
CA ALA A 331 4.09 -0.55 26.92
C ALA A 331 3.64 0.46 25.85
N ASP A 332 2.32 0.55 25.66
CA ASP A 332 1.72 1.62 24.87
C ASP A 332 1.59 2.88 25.73
N TYR A 333 2.28 3.94 25.33
CA TYR A 333 2.28 5.22 26.04
C TYR A 333 0.89 5.84 26.20
N ALA A 334 -0.03 5.62 25.26
CA ALA A 334 -1.40 6.11 25.42
C ALA A 334 -2.17 5.33 26.49
N PHE A 335 -1.89 4.03 26.64
CA PHE A 335 -2.47 3.24 27.73
C PHE A 335 -1.87 3.61 29.08
N LEU A 336 -0.55 3.87 29.15
CA LEU A 336 0.08 4.34 30.39
C LEU A 336 -0.49 5.70 30.83
N GLU A 337 -0.71 6.61 29.90
CA GLU A 337 -1.36 7.89 30.20
C GLU A 337 -2.78 7.70 30.73
N LEU A 338 -3.54 6.72 30.21
CA LEU A 338 -4.86 6.39 30.74
C LEU A 338 -4.77 5.92 32.20
N LEU A 339 -3.77 5.09 32.53
CA LEU A 339 -3.54 4.66 33.91
C LEU A 339 -3.17 5.84 34.80
N ARG A 340 -2.34 6.78 34.32
CA ARG A 340 -1.99 8.00 35.05
C ARG A 340 -3.21 8.86 35.38
N LEU A 341 -4.12 9.05 34.41
CA LEU A 341 -5.35 9.82 34.57
C LEU A 341 -6.41 9.13 35.45
N THR A 342 -6.32 7.81 35.58
CA THR A 342 -7.31 7.02 36.34
C THR A 342 -6.78 6.53 37.69
N GLN A 343 -5.51 6.79 38.04
CA GLN A 343 -4.85 6.19 39.20
C GLN A 343 -5.60 6.42 40.52
N ASP A 344 -6.11 7.64 40.74
CA ASP A 344 -6.83 8.00 41.97
C ASP A 344 -8.23 7.37 42.07
N LYS A 345 -8.73 6.83 40.95
CA LYS A 345 -10.04 6.18 40.87
C LYS A 345 -9.94 4.65 41.06
N LEU A 346 -8.74 4.09 41.06
CA LEU A 346 -8.53 2.64 41.15
C LEU A 346 -8.58 2.15 42.61
N GLN A 347 -9.50 1.22 42.87
CA GLN A 347 -9.67 0.53 44.16
C GLN A 347 -9.41 -0.96 44.03
N ALA A 348 -8.59 -1.50 44.92
CA ALA A 348 -8.20 -2.91 44.90
C ALA A 348 -9.41 -3.83 45.16
N GLY A 349 -9.43 -4.99 44.50
CA GLY A 349 -10.57 -5.92 44.46
C GLY A 349 -11.58 -5.64 43.35
N ASN A 350 -11.53 -4.47 42.71
CA ASN A 350 -12.47 -4.13 41.62
C ASN A 350 -11.95 -4.58 40.25
N THR A 351 -12.89 -4.72 39.32
CA THR A 351 -12.65 -5.00 37.90
C THR A 351 -13.15 -3.84 37.05
N TYR A 352 -12.35 -3.45 36.05
CA TYR A 352 -12.63 -2.32 35.17
C TYR A 352 -12.68 -2.76 33.71
N ASP A 353 -13.67 -2.27 32.97
CA ASP A 353 -13.74 -2.49 31.53
C ASP A 353 -12.79 -1.53 30.80
N LEU A 354 -11.73 -2.08 30.21
CA LEU A 354 -10.89 -1.36 29.26
C LEU A 354 -11.46 -1.57 27.86
N LYS A 355 -11.99 -0.50 27.27
CA LYS A 355 -12.40 -0.47 25.87
C LYS A 355 -11.24 0.02 25.01
N VAL A 356 -10.91 -0.75 23.98
CA VAL A 356 -9.91 -0.43 22.97
C VAL A 356 -10.64 -0.22 21.65
N THR A 357 -10.40 0.91 21.00
CA THR A 357 -10.95 1.19 19.67
C THR A 357 -9.84 1.51 18.69
N VAL A 358 -9.84 0.84 17.56
CA VAL A 358 -8.98 1.15 16.42
C VAL A 358 -9.80 1.95 15.42
N TRP A 359 -9.28 3.11 15.03
CA TRP A 359 -9.96 4.07 14.17
C TRP A 359 -9.26 4.20 12.82
N ALA A 360 -10.05 4.51 11.80
CA ALA A 360 -9.56 5.19 10.60
C ALA A 360 -9.28 6.67 10.95
N TYR A 361 -8.02 7.09 10.89
CA TYR A 361 -7.63 8.48 11.16
C TYR A 361 -7.17 9.17 9.89
N LYS A 362 -7.70 10.36 9.64
CA LYS A 362 -7.33 11.18 8.48
C LYS A 362 -7.59 12.65 8.80
N ASP A 363 -6.80 13.53 8.20
CA ASP A 363 -7.02 14.99 8.26
C ASP A 363 -7.17 15.54 9.69
N GLY A 364 -6.52 14.91 10.66
CA GLY A 364 -6.52 15.36 12.05
C GLY A 364 -7.64 14.79 12.93
N ALA A 365 -8.47 13.89 12.42
CA ALA A 365 -9.62 13.34 13.15
C ALA A 365 -9.73 11.81 13.04
N ASN A 366 -10.31 11.20 14.08
CA ASN A 366 -10.87 9.85 14.00
C ASN A 366 -12.14 9.91 13.17
N ILE A 367 -12.19 9.21 12.03
CA ILE A 367 -13.35 9.14 11.15
C ILE A 367 -14.31 8.07 11.66
N ASP A 368 -13.91 6.80 11.51
CA ASP A 368 -14.77 5.65 11.82
C ASP A 368 -14.03 4.59 12.64
N PRO A 369 -14.73 3.90 13.58
CA PRO A 369 -14.16 2.78 14.30
C PRO A 369 -14.11 1.56 13.37
N VAL A 370 -12.90 1.08 13.08
CA VAL A 370 -12.67 -0.07 12.19
C VAL A 370 -12.56 -1.40 12.95
N ALA A 371 -12.26 -1.34 14.26
CA ALA A 371 -12.37 -2.47 15.16
C ALA A 371 -12.49 -2.00 16.62
N THR A 372 -13.34 -2.66 17.41
CA THR A 372 -13.47 -2.38 18.85
C THR A 372 -13.42 -3.67 19.66
N GLY A 373 -12.92 -3.60 20.88
CA GLY A 373 -13.06 -4.69 21.85
C GLY A 373 -12.91 -4.20 23.27
N THR A 374 -13.50 -4.94 24.20
CA THR A 374 -13.41 -4.66 25.63
C THR A 374 -12.78 -5.85 26.35
N ILE A 375 -11.88 -5.57 27.28
CA ILE A 375 -11.29 -6.55 28.20
C ILE A 375 -11.48 -6.08 29.63
N GLN A 376 -11.81 -7.01 30.52
CA GLN A 376 -11.90 -6.77 31.95
C GLN A 376 -10.52 -6.80 32.60
N LEU A 377 -10.16 -5.75 33.33
CA LEU A 377 -8.90 -5.61 34.04
C LEU A 377 -9.14 -5.58 35.55
N GLU A 378 -8.64 -6.58 36.26
CA GLU A 378 -8.80 -6.73 37.70
C GLU A 378 -7.65 -6.08 38.46
N TYR A 379 -7.96 -5.17 39.39
CA TYR A 379 -6.96 -4.51 40.23
C TYR A 379 -6.80 -5.28 41.55
N THR A 380 -5.74 -6.08 41.68
CA THR A 380 -5.59 -7.05 42.78
C THR A 380 -4.99 -6.43 44.07
N THR A 381 -5.22 -7.11 45.20
CA THR A 381 -4.87 -6.66 46.57
C THR A 381 -3.47 -7.09 47.07
N ASP A 382 -2.69 -7.82 46.27
CA ASP A 382 -1.49 -8.52 46.79
C ASP A 382 -0.31 -7.60 47.14
N GLU A 383 0.55 -8.03 48.08
CA GLU A 383 1.73 -7.31 48.62
C GLU A 383 2.86 -7.06 47.58
N ASN A 384 2.83 -7.76 46.44
CA ASN A 384 3.60 -7.49 45.22
C ASN A 384 2.69 -7.22 44.00
N GLY A 385 1.45 -6.82 44.29
CA GLY A 385 0.32 -6.78 43.37
C GLY A 385 0.34 -5.61 42.39
N THR A 386 -0.77 -5.44 41.68
CA THR A 386 -0.90 -4.47 40.59
C THR A 386 -0.41 -3.06 40.95
N LYS A 387 -0.69 -2.58 42.17
CA LYS A 387 -0.30 -1.23 42.60
C LYS A 387 1.21 -1.01 42.51
N LYS A 388 2.00 -1.96 43.05
CA LYS A 388 3.46 -1.87 43.02
C LYS A 388 4.01 -1.97 41.59
N ARG A 389 3.39 -2.76 40.72
CA ARG A 389 3.86 -2.88 39.33
C ARG A 389 3.60 -1.61 38.52
N LEU A 390 2.47 -0.96 38.77
CA LEU A 390 2.05 0.22 37.99
C LEU A 390 2.56 1.53 38.57
N PHE A 391 2.58 1.67 39.90
CA PHE A 391 2.72 2.93 40.62
C PHE A 391 3.81 2.89 41.70
N ASP A 392 4.75 1.94 41.64
CA ASP A 392 5.93 2.00 42.50
C ASP A 392 6.72 3.29 42.18
N PRO A 393 7.10 4.07 43.20
CA PRO A 393 7.65 5.42 43.02
C PRO A 393 9.05 5.45 42.40
N ILE A 394 9.66 4.30 42.09
CA ILE A 394 10.97 4.21 41.45
C ILE A 394 10.88 3.51 40.10
N LYS A 395 10.03 2.48 39.98
CA LYS A 395 10.01 1.59 38.80
C LYS A 395 8.61 1.22 38.30
N GLY A 396 7.57 1.85 38.84
CA GLY A 396 6.21 1.69 38.38
C GLY A 396 6.10 2.14 36.93
N TRP A 397 5.32 1.41 36.12
CA TRP A 397 5.10 1.78 34.71
C TRP A 397 4.64 3.22 34.52
N VAL A 398 3.74 3.72 35.38
CA VAL A 398 3.22 5.08 35.33
C VAL A 398 4.24 6.07 35.86
N THR A 399 4.97 5.73 36.92
CA THR A 399 6.04 6.58 37.45
C THR A 399 7.15 6.81 36.43
N VAL A 400 7.59 5.75 35.73
CA VAL A 400 8.59 5.89 34.65
C VAL A 400 8.09 6.79 33.52
N LEU A 401 6.78 6.80 33.24
CA LEU A 401 6.19 7.75 32.29
C LEU A 401 6.22 9.18 32.84
N GLU A 402 5.83 9.38 34.09
CA GLU A 402 5.83 10.70 34.76
C GLU A 402 7.24 11.32 34.79
N ASP A 403 8.24 10.58 35.28
CA ASP A 403 9.65 11.00 35.28
C ASP A 403 10.10 11.38 33.87
N TYR A 404 9.76 10.53 32.88
CA TYR A 404 10.07 10.79 31.49
C TYR A 404 9.35 12.03 30.96
N LEU A 405 8.17 12.41 31.45
CA LEU A 405 7.41 13.59 31.02
C LEU A 405 7.85 14.88 31.71
N ASP A 406 8.50 14.80 32.87
CA ASP A 406 9.00 15.95 33.62
C ASP A 406 10.40 16.44 33.16
N GLU A 407 11.22 15.60 32.52
CA GLU A 407 12.58 15.94 32.02
C GLU A 407 12.67 16.73 30.70
#